data_AF-A0A1I4UUY2-F1
#
_entry.id   AF-A0A1I4UUY2-F1
#
_cell.length_a   1.000
_cell.length_b   1.000
_cell.length_c   1.000
_cell.angle_alpha   90.00
_cell.angle_beta   90.00
_cell.angle_gamma   90.00
#
_symmetry.space_group_name_H-M   'P 1'
#
loop_
_entity.id
_entity.type
_entity.pdbx_description
1 polymer ?
#
loop_
_entity_poly.entity_id
_entity_poly.type
_entity_poly.pdbx_seq_one_letter_code
_entity_poly.pdbx_strand_id
1 'polypeptide(L)' 'MSKKSAGIKQARVLCAFTFNGVEYKPDQIIEADQSVLGQLIGNVDPSPDAVQYVLDNSATIIRA' A
#
# COMPACT_ATOMS: atom_id res chain seq x y z
N MET A 1 -23.61 5.00 -13.75
CA MET A 1 -22.53 5.63 -12.96
C MET A 1 -21.26 4.81 -13.17
N SER A 2 -20.41 5.23 -14.11
CA SER A 2 -19.14 4.55 -14.36
C SER A 2 -18.24 4.74 -13.15
N LYS A 3 -18.03 3.68 -12.37
CA LYS A 3 -16.95 3.63 -11.37
C LYS A 3 -15.65 3.82 -12.13
N LYS A 4 -15.15 5.05 -12.20
CA LYS A 4 -13.76 5.32 -12.60
C LYS A 4 -12.93 4.42 -11.70
N SER A 5 -12.27 3.43 -12.28
CA SER A 5 -11.17 2.73 -11.63
C SER A 5 -10.18 3.82 -11.22
N ALA A 6 -10.25 4.22 -9.95
CA ALA A 6 -9.35 5.21 -9.40
C ALA A 6 -8.03 4.47 -9.29
N GLY A 7 -7.24 4.57 -10.37
CA GLY A 7 -6.15 3.64 -10.69
C GLY A 7 -5.37 3.18 -9.47
N ILE A 8 -5.11 1.86 -9.43
CA ILE A 8 -4.32 1.20 -8.39
C ILE A 8 -3.07 2.02 -8.10
N LYS A 9 -2.86 2.32 -6.82
CA LYS A 9 -1.69 3.04 -6.31
C LYS A 9 -0.89 2.14 -5.39
N GLN A 10 0.39 2.48 -5.26
CA GLN A 10 1.33 1.81 -4.38
C GLN A 10 1.57 2.66 -3.13
N ALA A 11 1.73 2.01 -1.99
CA ALA A 11 2.20 2.63 -0.76
C ALA A 11 3.08 1.66 0.04
N ARG A 12 4.10 2.19 0.73
CA ARG A 12 4.92 1.43 1.66
C ARG A 12 4.17 1.21 2.97
N VAL A 13 4.23 0.01 3.52
CA VAL A 13 3.75 -0.29 4.86
C VAL A 13 4.75 0.22 5.90
N LEU A 14 4.30 1.07 6.82
CA LEU A 14 5.15 1.70 7.85
C LEU A 14 5.31 0.82 9.09
N CYS A 15 4.26 0.12 9.50
CA CYS A 15 4.23 -0.74 10.68
C CYS A 15 3.43 -2.01 10.41
N ALA A 16 3.60 -3.05 11.23
CA ALA A 16 2.82 -4.28 11.07
C ALA A 16 1.34 -4.02 11.43
N PHE A 17 0.42 -4.41 10.55
CA PHE A 17 -1.02 -4.32 10.82
C PHE A 17 -1.80 -5.43 10.10
N THR A 18 -3.08 -5.59 10.46
CA THR A 18 -3.99 -6.52 9.78
C THR A 18 -5.15 -5.74 9.17
N PHE A 19 -5.43 -5.99 7.90
CA PHE A 19 -6.57 -5.40 7.19
C PHE A 19 -7.24 -6.46 6.32
N ASN A 20 -8.57 -6.61 6.44
CA ASN A 20 -9.35 -7.65 5.76
C ASN A 20 -8.80 -9.08 5.93
N GLY A 21 -8.22 -9.38 7.10
CA GLY A 21 -7.62 -10.70 7.38
C GLY A 21 -6.25 -10.94 6.74
N VAL A 22 -5.68 -9.94 6.05
CA VAL A 22 -4.31 -9.99 5.53
C VAL A 22 -3.39 -9.27 6.51
N GLU A 23 -2.31 -9.95 6.90
CA GLU A 23 -1.22 -9.36 7.67
C GLU A 23 -0.25 -8.63 6.74
N TYR A 24 -0.05 -7.35 7.01
CA TYR A 24 0.93 -6.50 6.34
C TYR A 24 2.10 -6.27 7.28
N LYS A 25 3.32 -6.37 6.75
CA LYS A 25 4.56 -6.18 7.49
C LYS A 25 5.26 -4.90 7.04
N PRO A 26 6.07 -4.28 7.91
CA PRO A 26 6.89 -3.14 7.52
C PRO A 26 7.72 -3.47 6.28
N ASP A 27 7.97 -2.45 5.47
CA ASP A 27 8.77 -2.55 4.24
C ASP A 27 8.17 -3.51 3.20
N GLN A 28 6.85 -3.69 3.23
CA GLN A 28 6.08 -4.23 2.11
C GLN A 28 5.44 -3.09 1.31
N ILE A 29 5.11 -3.37 0.05
CA ILE A 29 4.30 -2.46 -0.79
C ILE A 29 2.89 -3.01 -0.86
N ILE A 30 1.90 -2.17 -0.59
CA ILE A 30 0.50 -2.46 -0.87
C ILE A 30 0.10 -1.83 -2.20
N GLU A 31 -0.51 -2.61 -3.09
CA GLU A 31 -1.18 -2.15 -4.31
C GLU A 31 -2.69 -2.17 -4.08
N ALA A 32 -3.33 -1.00 -4.04
CA ALA A 32 -4.77 -0.91 -3.84
C ALA A 32 -5.38 0.36 -4.45
N ASP A 33 -6.71 0.41 -4.51
CA ASP A 33 -7.44 1.62 -4.90
C ASP A 33 -7.18 2.77 -3.90
N GLN A 34 -7.29 4.02 -4.39
CA GLN A 34 -7.14 5.20 -3.53
C GLN A 34 -8.11 5.20 -2.33
N SER A 35 -9.31 4.62 -2.48
CA SER A 35 -10.27 4.49 -1.39
C SER A 35 -9.82 3.52 -0.30
N VAL A 36 -9.06 2.48 -0.66
CA VAL A 36 -8.47 1.52 0.30
C VAL A 36 -7.28 2.17 0.99
N LEU A 37 -6.35 2.76 0.23
CA LEU A 37 -5.20 3.46 0.82
C LEU A 37 -5.64 4.62 1.72
N GLY A 38 -6.74 5.29 1.41
CA GLY A 38 -7.34 6.32 2.25
C GLY A 38 -7.85 5.81 3.61
N GLN A 39 -8.22 4.53 3.72
CA GLN A 39 -8.56 3.90 5.01
C GLN A 39 -7.32 3.52 5.82
N LEU A 40 -6.16 3.42 5.16
CA LEU A 40 -4.90 3.00 5.75
C LEU A 40 -3.98 4.19 6.10
N ILE A 41 -4.49 5.43 6.06
CA ILE A 41 -3.74 6.64 6.40
C ILE A 41 -3.10 6.48 7.78
N GLY A 42 -1.79 6.73 7.86
CA GLY A 42 -0.98 6.56 9.08
C GLY A 42 -0.35 5.18 9.24
N ASN A 43 -0.84 4.15 8.55
CA ASN A 43 -0.22 2.81 8.50
C ASN A 43 0.62 2.61 7.22
N VAL A 44 0.36 3.40 6.18
CA VAL A 44 1.05 3.35 4.89
C VAL A 44 1.55 4.73 4.46
N ASP A 45 2.63 4.74 3.68
CA ASP A 45 3.23 5.92 3.06
C ASP A 45 3.19 5.81 1.52
N PRO A 46 2.34 6.60 0.85
CA PRO A 46 2.21 6.57 -0.61
C PRO A 46 3.27 7.42 -1.34
N SER A 47 4.27 7.99 -0.64
CA SER A 47 5.30 8.79 -1.29
C SER A 47 6.13 7.94 -2.27
N PRO A 48 6.46 8.47 -3.46
CA PRO A 48 7.27 7.75 -4.44
C PRO A 48 8.61 7.27 -3.87
N ASP A 49 9.24 8.08 -3.01
CA ASP A 49 10.52 7.75 -2.38
C ASP A 49 10.40 6.57 -1.41
N ALA A 50 9.32 6.50 -0.61
CA ALA A 50 9.08 5.38 0.29
C ALA A 50 8.81 4.08 -0.46
N VAL A 51 8.06 4.15 -1.57
CA VAL A 51 7.82 3.00 -2.44
C VAL A 51 9.12 2.56 -3.11
N GLN A 52 9.89 3.48 -3.67
CA GLN A 52 11.17 3.18 -4.33
C GLN A 52 12.18 2.57 -3.35
N TYR A 53 12.24 3.08 -2.12
CA TYR A 53 13.09 2.51 -1.05
C TYR A 53 12.83 1.01 -0.87
N VAL A 54 11.55 0.59 -0.83
CA VAL A 54 11.22 -0.83 -0.68
C VAL A 54 11.54 -1.61 -1.96
N LEU A 55 11.27 -1.04 -3.14
CA LEU A 55 11.60 -1.65 -4.43
C LEU A 55 13.10 -1.97 -4.56
N ASP A 56 13.95 -1.08 -4.05
CA ASP A 56 15.41 -1.21 -4.14
C ASP A 56 16.00 -2.21 -3.12
N ASN A 57 15.31 -2.46 -2.01
CA ASN A 57 15.87 -3.20 -0.87
C ASN A 57 15.25 -4.58 -0.62
N SER A 58 13.94 -4.77 -0.82
CA SER A 58 13.24 -6.05 -0.56
C SER A 58 11.79 -6.01 -1.05
N ALA A 59 11.59 -5.89 -2.36
CA ALA A 59 10.27 -5.71 -2.96
C ALA A 59 9.32 -6.90 -2.71
N THR A 60 8.55 -6.86 -1.62
CA THR A 60 7.38 -7.72 -1.44
C THR A 60 6.12 -6.89 -1.67
N ILE A 61 5.45 -7.15 -2.80
CA ILE A 61 4.23 -6.45 -3.20
C ILE A 61 3.01 -7.32 -2.85
N ILE A 62 2.09 -6.76 -2.07
CA ILE A 62 0.82 -7.37 -1.69
C ILE A 62 -0.32 -6.60 -2.38
N ARG A 63 -1.25 -7.31 -3.01
CA ARG A 63 -2.41 -6.71 -3.69
C ARG A 63 -3.64 -6.80 -2.79
N ALA A 64 -4.32 -5.68 -2.59
CA ALA A 64 -5.43 -5.54 -1.64
C ALA A 64 -6.69 -4.92 -2.27
#